data_AF-A0A8C9AJR8-F1
#
_entry.id   AF-A0A8C9AJR8-F1
#
_cell.length_a   1.000
_cell.length_b   1.000
_cell.length_c   1.000
_cell.angle_alpha   90.00
_cell.angle_beta   90.00
_cell.angle_gamma   90.00
#
_symmetry.space_group_name_H-M   'P 1'
#
loop_
_entity.id
_entity.type
_entity.pdbx_description
1 polymer ?
#
loop_
_entity_poly.entity_id
_entity_poly.type
_entity_poly.pdbx_seq_one_letter_code
_entity_poly.pdbx_strand_id
1 'polypeptide(L)'
;MKYEYTVKQWQQGKVAGAVPQPVWTVEQLHSDQLPRKDIIKFLQDDGSHSFLAEHKLLGNIKNVAETANKDHLIIAYYHLF
;
A
#
# COMPACT_ATOMS: atom_id res chain seq x y z
N MET A 1 6.64 -31.54 -21.85
CA MET A 1 7.83 -30.71 -22.16
C MET A 1 7.37 -29.69 -23.19
N LYS A 2 7.44 -28.37 -23.06
CA LYS A 2 7.93 -27.40 -22.09
C LYS A 2 6.99 -26.20 -22.31
N TYR A 3 6.30 -25.71 -21.29
CA TYR A 3 5.63 -24.40 -21.41
C TYR A 3 6.66 -23.34 -21.02
N GLU A 4 7.27 -22.72 -22.04
CA GLU A 4 8.14 -21.55 -21.86
C GLU A 4 7.27 -20.35 -21.47
N TYR A 5 7.11 -20.15 -20.16
CA TYR A 5 6.69 -18.87 -19.62
C TYR A 5 7.84 -17.89 -19.85
N THR A 6 7.70 -17.06 -20.87
CA THR A 6 8.59 -15.93 -21.13
C THR A 6 8.41 -14.93 -19.99
N VAL A 7 9.33 -15.01 -19.02
CA VAL A 7 9.54 -13.98 -18.01
C VAL A 7 10.01 -12.74 -18.75
N LYS A 8 9.06 -11.88 -19.15
CA LYS A 8 9.38 -10.56 -19.71
C LYS A 8 10.04 -9.74 -18.62
N GLN A 9 11.36 -9.64 -18.74
CA GLN A 9 12.21 -8.69 -18.06
C GLN A 9 11.64 -7.29 -18.22
N TRP A 10 11.20 -6.69 -17.12
CA TRP A 10 11.13 -5.24 -17.03
C TRP A 10 12.53 -4.74 -16.68
N GLN A 11 13.15 -4.14 -17.70
CA GLN A 11 14.43 -3.47 -17.64
C GLN A 11 14.43 -2.39 -16.55
N GLN A 12 15.36 -2.55 -15.62
CA GLN A 12 15.81 -1.50 -14.74
C GLN A 12 16.48 -0.41 -15.60
N GLY A 13 15.89 0.79 -15.60
CA GLY A 13 16.40 1.92 -16.37
C GLY A 13 15.80 3.27 -15.96
N LYS A 14 16.52 3.95 -15.06
CA LYS A 14 16.55 5.42 -14.83
C LYS A 14 15.52 6.07 -13.90
N VAL A 15 16.08 6.63 -12.83
CA VAL A 15 15.48 7.46 -11.78
C VAL A 15 15.17 8.88 -12.26
N ALA A 16 13.96 9.38 -11.98
CA ALA A 16 13.66 10.80 -11.65
C ALA A 16 12.15 10.95 -11.37
N GLY A 17 11.79 11.15 -10.10
CA GLY A 17 10.42 11.22 -9.58
C GLY A 17 10.08 9.93 -8.87
N ALA A 18 10.07 9.96 -7.53
CA ALA A 18 9.73 8.81 -6.69
C ALA A 18 8.27 8.41 -6.95
N VAL A 19 8.05 7.59 -7.97
CA VAL A 19 6.80 6.82 -8.06
C VAL A 19 6.88 5.88 -6.87
N PRO A 20 5.98 6.00 -5.88
CA PRO A 20 6.02 5.09 -4.75
C PRO A 20 5.98 3.67 -5.34
N GLN A 21 6.81 2.76 -4.84
CA GLN A 21 6.71 1.35 -5.21
C GLN A 21 5.83 0.64 -4.20
N PRO A 22 4.83 -0.16 -4.64
CA PRO A 22 3.98 -0.88 -3.71
C PRO A 22 4.81 -1.88 -2.91
N VAL A 23 4.92 -1.65 -1.59
CA VAL A 23 5.65 -2.48 -0.64
C VAL A 23 4.98 -3.83 -0.41
N TRP A 24 3.65 -3.88 -0.49
CA TRP A 24 2.84 -5.08 -0.34
C TRP A 24 1.97 -5.36 -1.56
N THR A 25 1.78 -6.65 -1.85
CA THR A 25 0.81 -7.12 -2.85
C THR A 25 -0.62 -7.16 -2.28
N VAL A 26 -1.61 -7.24 -3.17
CA VAL A 26 -3.03 -7.38 -2.81
C VAL A 26 -3.25 -8.51 -1.81
N GLU A 27 -2.65 -9.67 -2.10
CA GLU A 27 -2.77 -10.88 -1.30
C GLU A 27 -2.16 -10.69 0.10
N GLN A 28 -1.03 -9.97 0.19
CA GLN A 28 -0.42 -9.64 1.47
C GLN A 28 -1.25 -8.63 2.27
N LEU A 29 -1.87 -7.65 1.60
CA LEU A 29 -2.76 -6.70 2.26
C LEU A 29 -4.05 -7.36 2.74
N HIS A 30 -4.57 -8.37 2.04
CA HIS A 30 -5.70 -9.17 2.51
C HIS A 30 -5.30 -10.21 3.57
N SER A 31 -4.02 -10.55 3.69
CA SER A 31 -3.53 -11.53 4.67
C SER A 31 -3.66 -11.01 6.11
N ASP A 32 -4.11 -11.87 7.02
CA ASP A 32 -4.12 -11.59 8.46
C ASP A 32 -2.71 -11.47 9.06
N GLN A 33 -1.69 -11.93 8.34
CA GLN A 33 -0.30 -11.77 8.77
C GLN A 33 0.18 -10.31 8.74
N LEU A 34 -0.43 -9.46 7.90
CA LEU A 34 -0.07 -8.04 7.82
C LEU A 34 -0.88 -7.21 8.83
N PRO A 35 -0.23 -6.62 9.86
CA PRO A 35 -0.93 -5.81 10.84
C PRO A 35 -1.51 -4.55 10.20
N ARG A 36 -2.77 -4.22 10.51
CA ARG A 36 -3.41 -2.98 10.04
C ARG A 36 -2.60 -1.73 10.38
N LYS A 37 -1.92 -1.76 11.52
CA LYS A 37 -1.06 -0.69 12.03
C LYS A 37 0.10 -0.39 11.09
N ASP A 38 0.67 -1.40 10.43
CA ASP A 38 1.78 -1.22 9.49
C ASP A 38 1.29 -0.59 8.17
N ILE A 39 0.12 -1.02 7.69
CA ILE A 39 -0.51 -0.41 6.50
C ILE A 39 -0.82 1.07 6.76
N ILE A 40 -1.42 1.38 7.92
CA ILE A 40 -1.73 2.77 8.30
C ILE A 40 -0.45 3.59 8.44
N LYS A 41 0.60 3.03 9.07
CA LYS A 41 1.88 3.72 9.22
C LYS A 41 2.48 4.06 7.85
N PHE A 42 2.47 3.11 6.92
CA PHE A 42 2.94 3.33 5.55
C PHE A 42 2.13 4.42 4.85
N LEU A 43 0.80 4.34 4.91
CA LEU A 43 -0.09 5.35 4.33
C LEU A 43 0.17 6.74 4.92
N GLN A 44 0.45 6.84 6.22
CA GLN A 44 0.78 8.11 6.88
C GLN A 44 2.18 8.66 6.53
N ASP A 45 3.13 7.78 6.22
CA ASP A 45 4.52 8.16 5.89
C ASP A 45 4.63 8.67 4.45
N ASP A 46 3.98 7.98 3.50
CA ASP A 46 3.96 8.35 2.07
C ASP A 46 2.79 9.28 1.69
N GLY A 47 1.67 9.21 2.41
CA GLY A 47 0.45 9.94 2.09
C GLY A 47 0.52 11.42 2.45
N SER A 48 0.00 12.26 1.55
CA SER A 48 -0.16 13.69 1.84
C SER A 48 -1.23 13.92 2.92
N HIS A 49 -1.14 15.05 3.64
CA HIS A 49 -2.11 15.37 4.69
C HIS A 49 -3.56 15.39 4.19
N SER A 50 -3.80 15.92 2.99
CA SER A 50 -5.13 15.95 2.36
C SER A 50 -5.66 14.54 2.08
N PHE A 51 -4.82 13.66 1.53
CA PHE A 51 -5.15 12.26 1.27
C PHE A 51 -5.52 11.52 2.56
N LEU A 52 -4.74 11.72 3.62
CA LEU A 52 -5.01 11.12 4.93
C LEU A 52 -6.31 11.65 5.54
N ALA A 53 -6.65 12.92 5.33
CA ALA A 53 -7.90 13.50 5.80
C ALA A 53 -9.11 12.89 5.08
N GLU A 54 -9.04 12.77 3.76
CA GLU A 54 -10.10 12.17 2.92
C GLU A 54 -10.39 10.73 3.32
N HIS A 55 -9.34 9.94 3.58
CA HIS A 55 -9.46 8.55 3.99
C HIS A 55 -9.61 8.36 5.51
N LYS A 56 -9.72 9.43 6.31
CA LYS A 56 -9.80 9.38 7.79
C LYS A 56 -8.64 8.61 8.44
N LEU A 57 -7.47 8.67 7.83
CA LEU A 57 -6.24 8.04 8.31
C LEU A 57 -5.39 9.02 9.14
N LEU A 58 -5.87 10.23 9.38
CA LEU A 58 -5.21 11.19 10.27
C LEU A 58 -5.39 10.82 11.75
N GLY A 59 -4.28 10.88 12.50
CA GLY A 59 -4.27 10.71 13.95
C GLY A 59 -3.49 9.49 14.41
N ASN A 60 -3.75 9.05 15.64
CA ASN A 60 -3.00 7.96 16.25
C ASN A 60 -3.30 6.62 15.55
N ILE A 61 -2.25 5.95 15.06
CA ILE A 61 -2.32 4.65 14.37
C ILE A 61 -3.17 3.63 15.14
N LYS A 62 -3.13 3.62 16.49
CA LYS A 62 -3.95 2.70 17.29
C LYS A 62 -5.45 2.96 17.11
N ASN A 63 -5.87 4.22 17.23
CA ASN A 63 -7.29 4.63 17.11
C ASN A 63 -7.79 4.46 15.66
N VAL A 64 -6.92 4.76 14.68
CA VAL A 64 -7.21 4.54 13.26
C VAL A 64 -7.36 3.05 12.99
N ALA A 65 -6.50 2.19 13.55
CA ALA A 65 -6.60 0.73 13.37
C ALA A 65 -7.86 0.12 14.00
N GLU A 66 -8.42 0.73 15.05
CA GLU A 66 -9.68 0.31 15.66
C GLU A 66 -10.91 0.68 14.83
N THR A 67 -10.84 1.78 14.07
CA THR A 67 -11.98 2.32 13.30
C THR A 67 -11.89 2.02 11.80
N ALA A 68 -10.71 1.81 11.25
CA ALA A 68 -10.47 1.52 9.84
C ALA A 68 -10.55 0.02 9.53
N ASN A 69 -11.39 -0.33 8.55
CA ASN A 69 -11.51 -1.69 8.04
C ASN A 69 -10.34 -2.04 7.13
N LYS A 70 -10.01 -3.34 7.05
CA LYS A 70 -8.91 -3.84 6.19
C LYS A 70 -9.14 -3.46 4.73
N ASP A 71 -10.35 -3.65 4.21
CA ASP A 71 -10.71 -3.26 2.84
C ASP A 71 -10.56 -1.75 2.59
N HIS A 72 -10.90 -0.92 3.59
CA HIS A 72 -10.71 0.53 3.49
C HIS A 72 -9.23 0.91 3.39
N LEU A 73 -8.36 0.24 4.16
CA LEU A 73 -6.92 0.44 4.09
C LEU A 73 -6.35 0.00 2.74
N ILE A 74 -6.89 -1.06 2.16
CA ILE A 74 -6.50 -1.57 0.84
C ILE A 74 -6.87 -0.58 -0.26
N ILE A 75 -8.10 -0.04 -0.23
CA ILE A 75 -8.54 0.98 -1.18
C ILE A 75 -7.68 2.23 -1.08
N ALA A 76 -7.43 2.73 0.14
CA ALA A 76 -6.53 3.85 0.36
C ALA A 76 -5.13 3.55 -0.17
N TYR A 77 -4.59 2.36 0.11
CA TYR A 77 -3.29 1.96 -0.41
C TYR A 77 -3.22 2.00 -1.93
N TYR A 78 -4.26 1.56 -2.66
CA TYR A 78 -4.27 1.69 -4.12
C TYR A 78 -4.38 3.12 -4.61
N HIS A 79 -5.15 3.97 -3.92
CA HIS A 79 -5.29 5.38 -4.29
C HIS A 79 -4.03 6.20 -4.06
N LEU A 80 -3.03 5.65 -3.35
CA LEU A 80 -1.73 6.28 -3.14
C LEU A 80 -0.81 6.18 -4.37
N PHE A 81 -1.04 5.23 -5.28
CA PHE A 81 -0.26 4.98 -6.49
C PHE A 81 -1.05 5.40 -7.75
#